data_AF-A0A1G2M3K3-F1
#
_entry.id   AF-A0A1G2M3K3-F1
#
_cell.length_a   1.000
_cell.length_b   1.000
_cell.length_c   1.000
_cell.angle_alpha   90.00
_cell.angle_beta   90.00
_cell.angle_gamma   90.00
#
_symmetry.space_group_name_H-M   'P 1'
#
loop_
_entity.id
_entity.type
_entity.pdbx_description
1 polymer ?
#
loop_
_entity_poly.entity_id
_entity_poly.type
_entity_poly.pdbx_seq_one_letter_code
_entity_poly.pdbx_strand_id
1 'polypeptide(L)'
;MSIPDIQHLIKWPPSGKAKDVFILIVIVLVALCSFALGRLSAIESVRPPVKILGSASIIQGLQTPETDSKVTSSTAIPAPAPLSGQGNGSVVASKSGTKYHFPWCAGAKSIKEENKIWFASIEAARSAGYTPAANCKGLE
;
A
#
# COMPACT_ATOMS: atom_id res chain seq x y z
N MET A 1 -33.74 1.00 -34.97
CA MET A 1 -32.33 1.41 -34.81
C MET A 1 -31.48 0.62 -35.78
N SER A 2 -30.94 1.25 -36.82
CA SER A 2 -29.98 0.63 -37.73
C SER A 2 -28.59 0.63 -37.09
N ILE A 3 -27.99 -0.55 -36.97
CA ILE A 3 -26.61 -0.70 -36.52
C ILE A 3 -25.70 -0.41 -37.73
N PRO A 4 -24.73 0.52 -37.64
CA PRO A 4 -23.79 0.75 -38.73
C PRO A 4 -22.86 -0.46 -38.89
N ASP A 5 -22.61 -0.87 -40.13
CA ASP A 5 -21.75 -2.00 -40.48
C ASP A 5 -20.26 -1.59 -40.32
N ILE A 6 -19.67 -1.99 -39.19
CA ILE A 6 -18.30 -1.62 -38.78
C ILE A 6 -17.27 -2.67 -39.22
N GLN A 7 -17.67 -3.67 -40.00
CA GLN A 7 -16.84 -4.82 -40.39
C GLN A 7 -15.59 -4.41 -41.20
N HIS A 8 -15.63 -3.26 -41.88
CA HIS A 8 -14.52 -2.73 -42.68
C HIS A 8 -13.40 -2.07 -41.87
N LEU A 9 -13.64 -1.75 -40.58
CA LEU A 9 -12.64 -1.15 -39.69
C LEU A 9 -11.82 -2.22 -38.94
N ILE A 10 -12.32 -3.46 -38.90
CA ILE A 10 -11.66 -4.57 -38.23
C ILE A 10 -10.79 -5.31 -39.25
N LYS A 11 -9.52 -4.91 -39.35
CA LYS A 11 -8.54 -5.58 -40.21
C LYS A 11 -8.27 -6.98 -39.65
N TRP A 12 -8.95 -7.97 -40.20
CA TRP A 12 -8.89 -9.36 -39.75
C TRP A 12 -7.47 -9.93 -39.91
N PRO A 13 -7.00 -10.82 -39.02
CA PRO A 13 -5.69 -11.44 -39.15
C PRO A 13 -5.54 -12.14 -40.51
N PRO A 14 -4.36 -12.09 -41.13
CA PRO A 14 -4.13 -12.63 -42.46
C PRO A 14 -4.47 -14.12 -42.49
N SER A 15 -5.24 -14.55 -43.50
CA SER A 15 -5.65 -15.94 -43.69
C SER A 15 -4.55 -16.77 -44.37
N GLY A 16 -4.38 -18.03 -43.95
CA GLY A 16 -3.37 -18.96 -44.47
C GLY A 16 -2.16 -19.14 -43.54
N LYS A 17 -0.98 -19.48 -44.09
CA LYS A 17 0.25 -19.73 -43.32
C LYS A 17 0.68 -18.55 -42.44
N ALA A 18 0.35 -17.33 -42.87
CA ALA A 18 0.56 -16.12 -42.09
C ALA A 18 -0.26 -16.08 -40.79
N LYS A 19 -1.40 -16.78 -40.73
CA LYS A 19 -2.24 -16.88 -39.54
C LYS A 19 -1.57 -17.72 -38.46
N ASP A 20 -0.98 -18.85 -38.84
CA ASP A 20 -0.24 -19.72 -37.92
C ASP A 20 1.00 -19.02 -37.37
N VAL A 21 1.73 -18.28 -38.22
CA VAL A 21 2.86 -17.44 -37.82
C VAL A 21 2.40 -16.30 -36.89
N PHE A 22 1.28 -15.64 -37.20
CA PHE A 22 0.72 -14.60 -36.35
C PHE A 22 0.31 -15.14 -34.98
N ILE A 23 -0.34 -16.31 -34.93
CA ILE A 23 -0.71 -16.97 -33.67
C ILE A 23 0.54 -17.31 -32.85
N LEU A 24 1.58 -17.86 -33.48
CA LEU A 24 2.85 -18.13 -32.82
C LEU A 24 3.48 -16.85 -32.23
N ILE A 25 3.51 -15.76 -32.99
CA ILE A 25 4.03 -14.46 -32.52
C ILE A 25 3.21 -13.96 -31.32
N VAL A 26 1.88 -14.03 -31.38
CA VAL A 26 1.01 -13.60 -30.28
C VAL A 26 1.27 -14.43 -29.01
N ILE A 27 1.41 -15.76 -29.13
CA ILE A 27 1.72 -16.63 -27.99
C ILE A 27 3.06 -16.23 -27.36
N VAL A 28 4.09 -16.01 -28.19
CA VAL A 28 5.42 -15.58 -27.72
C VAL A 28 5.34 -14.21 -27.03
N LEU A 29 4.60 -13.26 -27.61
CA LEU A 29 4.43 -11.92 -27.05
C LEU A 29 3.74 -11.97 -25.68
N VAL A 30 2.67 -12.75 -25.56
CA VAL A 30 1.95 -12.94 -24.28
C VAL A 30 2.86 -13.57 -23.23
N ALA A 31 3.63 -14.60 -23.62
CA ALA A 31 4.58 -15.25 -22.71
C ALA A 31 5.65 -14.28 -22.20
N LEU A 32 6.24 -13.46 -23.08
CA LEU A 32 7.23 -12.44 -22.72
C LEU A 32 6.63 -11.36 -21.80
N CYS A 33 5.42 -10.88 -22.09
CA CYS A 33 4.72 -9.92 -21.24
C CYS A 33 4.47 -10.48 -19.83
N SER A 34 3.94 -11.70 -19.73
CA SER A 34 3.71 -12.36 -18.43
C SER A 34 5.00 -12.60 -17.67
N PHE A 35 6.07 -13.02 -18.35
CA PHE A 35 7.38 -13.21 -17.74
C PHE A 35 8.00 -11.89 -17.25
N ALA A 36 7.92 -10.82 -18.04
CA ALA A 36 8.41 -9.50 -17.67
C ALA A 36 7.69 -8.95 -16.44
N LEU A 37 6.35 -9.08 -16.40
CA LEU A 37 5.53 -8.70 -15.25
C LEU A 37 5.86 -9.55 -14.00
N GLY A 38 6.06 -10.87 -14.19
CA GLY A 38 6.47 -11.76 -13.10
C GLY A 38 7.84 -11.41 -12.52
N ARG A 39 8.82 -11.09 -13.39
CA ARG A 39 10.15 -10.62 -12.98
C ARG A 39 10.09 -9.28 -12.24
N LEU A 40 9.21 -8.37 -12.65
CA LEU A 40 9.00 -7.09 -11.97
C LEU A 40 8.36 -7.28 -10.58
N SER A 41 7.39 -8.20 -10.46
CA SER A 41 6.75 -8.55 -9.18
C SER A 41 7.72 -9.20 -8.18
N ALA A 42 8.67 -10.01 -8.67
CA ALA A 42 9.70 -10.63 -7.83
C ALA A 42 10.69 -9.61 -7.22
N ILE A 43 10.85 -8.42 -7.83
CA ILE A 43 11.78 -7.39 -7.37
C ILE A 43 11.27 -6.64 -6.12
N GLU A 44 9.97 -6.67 -5.83
CA GLU A 44 9.36 -6.10 -4.62
C GLU A 44 9.52 -7.01 -3.38
N SER A 45 10.08 -8.21 -3.53
CA SER A 45 10.24 -9.20 -2.47
C SER A 45 11.57 -9.06 -1.69
N VAL A 46 12.15 -7.87 -1.64
CA VAL A 46 13.21 -7.53 -0.69
C VAL A 46 12.59 -6.78 0.49
N ARG A 47 11.62 -7.40 1.15
CA ARG A 47 11.31 -7.04 2.54
C ARG A 47 12.42 -7.66 3.37
N PRO A 48 13.22 -6.88 4.12
CA PRO A 48 14.29 -7.46 4.92
C PRO A 48 13.70 -8.55 5.82
N PRO A 49 14.33 -9.73 5.91
CA PRO A 49 13.86 -10.77 6.80
C PRO A 49 13.79 -10.18 8.21
N VAL A 50 12.63 -10.35 8.86
CA VAL A 50 12.47 -10.03 10.28
C VAL A 50 13.41 -10.97 11.01
N LYS A 51 14.65 -10.51 11.23
CA LYS A 51 15.57 -11.10 12.20
C LYS A 51 14.93 -10.81 13.54
N ILE A 52 14.21 -11.80 14.07
CA ILE A 52 13.99 -11.88 15.49
C ILE A 52 15.40 -12.08 16.06
N LEU A 53 16.07 -10.98 16.43
CA LEU A 53 17.06 -11.08 17.50
C LEU A 53 16.25 -11.62 18.66
N GLY A 54 16.37 -12.92 18.88
CA GLY A 54 15.94 -13.53 20.12
C GLY A 54 16.47 -12.61 21.21
N SER A 55 15.53 -12.07 21.98
CA SER A 55 15.80 -11.50 23.29
C SER A 55 16.64 -12.53 24.03
N ALA A 56 17.96 -12.36 23.96
CA ALA A 56 18.94 -13.06 24.76
C ALA A 56 18.77 -12.55 26.19
N SER A 57 17.73 -13.07 26.83
CA SER A 57 17.46 -13.18 28.26
C SER A 57 15.98 -13.42 28.37
N ILE A 58 15.55 -14.67 28.23
CA ILE A 58 14.72 -15.36 29.22
C ILE A 58 14.69 -16.83 28.75
N ILE A 59 15.50 -17.62 29.46
CA ILE A 59 15.56 -19.09 29.54
C ILE A 59 16.17 -19.85 28.34
N GLN A 60 17.43 -20.27 28.50
CA GLN A 60 17.71 -21.71 28.64
C GLN A 60 19.10 -21.95 29.26
N GLY A 61 19.12 -22.53 30.46
CA GLY A 61 20.30 -23.25 30.98
C GLY A 61 20.78 -22.85 32.37
N LEU A 62 20.16 -23.47 33.39
CA LEU A 62 20.72 -23.80 34.71
C LEU A 62 21.17 -22.65 35.63
N GLN A 63 20.30 -22.31 36.57
CA GLN A 63 20.65 -22.42 37.99
C GLN A 63 19.40 -22.76 38.80
N THR A 64 19.51 -23.88 39.50
CA THR A 64 18.60 -24.45 40.49
C THR A 64 18.26 -23.44 41.60
N PRO A 65 17.19 -23.72 42.38
CA PRO A 65 16.39 -22.74 43.11
C PRO A 65 17.22 -22.12 44.23
N GLU A 66 16.87 -20.92 44.72
CA GLU A 66 16.55 -20.61 46.12
C GLU A 66 15.93 -19.21 46.21
N THR A 67 14.80 -19.16 46.91
CA THR A 67 14.20 -18.06 47.65
C THR A 67 15.18 -16.92 48.01
N ASP A 68 14.85 -15.66 47.70
CA ASP A 68 14.56 -14.61 48.70
C ASP A 68 14.35 -13.23 48.04
N SER A 69 13.28 -12.55 48.46
CA SER A 69 13.16 -11.09 48.66
C SER A 69 13.61 -10.10 47.57
N LYS A 70 12.63 -9.35 47.03
CA LYS A 70 12.25 -8.01 47.54
C LYS A 70 11.73 -7.10 46.43
N VAL A 71 10.41 -6.90 46.46
CA VAL A 71 9.66 -5.76 45.91
C VAL A 71 10.17 -4.44 46.48
N THR A 72 10.26 -3.38 45.67
CA THR A 72 9.99 -1.94 46.01
C THR A 72 10.34 -1.11 44.76
N SER A 73 9.40 -0.68 43.90
CA SER A 73 8.45 0.44 44.07
C SER A 73 9.13 1.81 44.17
N SER A 74 8.98 2.64 43.12
CA SER A 74 8.61 4.07 43.16
C SER A 74 8.95 4.73 41.81
N THR A 75 7.95 5.14 41.01
CA THR A 75 7.22 6.42 41.10
C THR A 75 7.93 7.53 40.34
N ALA A 76 7.35 7.97 39.22
CA ALA A 76 6.81 9.33 39.04
C ALA A 76 6.64 9.68 37.55
N ILE A 77 5.40 9.94 37.15
CA ILE A 77 5.02 10.82 36.03
C ILE A 77 4.54 12.13 36.69
N PRO A 78 4.95 13.33 36.23
CA PRO A 78 4.02 14.16 35.43
C PRO A 78 4.67 15.09 34.36
N ALA A 79 4.11 15.06 33.13
CA ALA A 79 3.67 16.12 32.18
C ALA A 79 4.40 17.50 32.05
N PRO A 80 4.17 18.35 30.99
CA PRO A 80 3.58 18.16 29.64
C PRO A 80 4.34 18.86 28.46
N ALA A 81 4.12 18.36 27.23
CA ALA A 81 4.16 19.01 25.89
C ALA A 81 5.43 19.75 25.38
N PRO A 82 5.79 19.49 24.11
CA PRO A 82 5.50 20.52 23.11
C PRO A 82 4.41 20.07 22.15
N LEU A 83 3.43 20.95 21.99
CA LEU A 83 2.51 21.02 20.86
C LEU A 83 3.32 21.18 19.58
N SER A 84 3.36 20.14 18.75
CA SER A 84 3.63 20.25 17.32
C SER A 84 2.94 19.07 16.67
N GLY A 85 1.95 19.39 15.83
CA GLY A 85 1.02 18.42 15.24
C GLY A 85 1.74 17.19 14.69
N GLN A 86 1.41 16.02 15.23
CA GLN A 86 1.64 14.74 14.57
C GLN A 86 0.74 14.66 13.33
N GLY A 87 1.13 15.39 12.29
CA GLY A 87 0.52 15.41 10.97
C GLY A 87 1.32 14.66 9.92
N ASN A 88 2.40 13.96 10.28
CA ASN A 88 3.22 13.18 9.35
C ASN A 88 2.69 11.73 9.21
N GLY A 89 1.38 11.55 9.34
CA GLY A 89 0.72 10.30 8.99
C GLY A 89 0.33 10.36 7.52
N SER A 90 0.71 9.34 6.75
CA SER A 90 0.30 9.22 5.35
C SER A 90 -1.19 9.49 5.20
N VAL A 91 -1.58 10.47 4.38
CA VAL A 91 -2.97 10.82 4.14
C VAL A 91 -3.45 10.21 2.82
N VAL A 92 -4.72 9.84 2.77
CA VAL A 92 -5.34 9.22 1.61
C VAL A 92 -6.43 10.12 1.05
N ALA A 93 -6.40 10.36 -0.26
CA ALA A 93 -7.43 11.07 -0.99
C ALA A 93 -8.08 10.17 -2.03
N SER A 94 -9.24 10.58 -2.54
CA SER A 94 -9.86 9.92 -3.68
C SER A 94 -9.44 10.59 -4.99
N LYS A 95 -9.18 9.82 -6.04
CA LYS A 95 -8.99 10.31 -7.41
C LYS A 95 -10.23 11.03 -7.96
N SER A 96 -11.42 10.65 -7.48
CA SER A 96 -12.70 11.28 -7.83
C SER A 96 -13.07 12.46 -6.93
N GLY A 97 -12.32 12.69 -5.85
CA GLY A 97 -12.63 13.72 -4.86
C GLY A 97 -11.53 14.77 -4.78
N THR A 98 -11.82 15.84 -4.05
CA THR A 98 -10.87 16.92 -3.75
C THR A 98 -10.51 16.97 -2.27
N LYS A 99 -10.87 15.93 -1.50
CA LYS A 99 -10.68 15.84 -0.06
C LYS A 99 -9.70 14.75 0.31
N TYR A 100 -8.81 15.05 1.27
CA TYR A 100 -7.90 14.06 1.85
C TYR A 100 -8.31 13.73 3.28
N HIS A 101 -8.10 12.48 3.66
CA HIS A 101 -8.52 11.84 4.90
C HIS A 101 -7.34 11.10 5.52
N PHE A 102 -7.42 10.80 6.81
CA PHE A 102 -6.49 9.85 7.41
C PHE A 102 -6.89 8.39 7.11
N PRO A 103 -5.95 7.43 7.13
CA PRO A 103 -6.19 6.02 6.79
C PRO A 103 -7.22 5.34 7.69
N TRP A 104 -7.31 5.80 8.94
CA TRP A 104 -8.24 5.28 9.94
C TRP A 104 -9.64 5.88 9.83
N CYS A 105 -9.82 6.96 9.07
CA CYS A 105 -11.08 7.69 8.97
C CYS A 105 -12.11 6.91 8.13
N ALA A 106 -13.40 7.05 8.47
CA ALA A 106 -14.49 6.39 7.75
C ALA A 106 -14.51 6.76 6.25
N GLY A 107 -14.21 8.03 5.93
CA GLY A 107 -14.10 8.48 4.54
C GLY A 107 -13.05 7.71 3.74
N ALA A 108 -11.89 7.42 4.34
CA ALA A 108 -10.82 6.65 3.71
C ALA A 108 -11.18 5.19 3.45
N LYS A 109 -11.92 4.56 4.38
CA LYS A 109 -12.34 3.17 4.28
C LYS A 109 -13.40 2.93 3.20
N SER A 110 -14.21 3.94 2.91
CA SER A 110 -15.26 3.87 1.88
C SER A 110 -14.76 4.15 0.46
N ILE A 111 -13.53 4.62 0.28
CA ILE A 111 -12.94 4.83 -1.05
C ILE A 111 -12.54 3.48 -1.62
N LYS A 112 -12.94 3.20 -2.87
CA LYS A 112 -12.49 2.01 -3.62
C LYS A 112 -10.98 2.04 -3.79
N GLU A 113 -10.32 0.89 -3.68
CA GLU A 113 -8.86 0.80 -3.77
C GLU A 113 -8.31 1.40 -5.08
N GLU A 114 -9.02 1.20 -6.18
CA GLU A 114 -8.73 1.76 -7.52
C GLU A 114 -8.70 3.30 -7.56
N ASN A 115 -9.36 3.96 -6.60
CA ASN A 115 -9.47 5.42 -6.51
C ASN A 115 -8.67 6.00 -5.35
N LYS A 116 -7.93 5.20 -4.57
CA LYS A 116 -7.12 5.72 -3.46
C LYS A 116 -5.81 6.32 -3.97
N ILE A 117 -5.49 7.51 -3.49
CA ILE A 117 -4.22 8.20 -3.72
C ILE A 117 -3.59 8.45 -2.35
N TRP A 118 -2.36 7.98 -2.15
CA TRP A 118 -1.63 8.13 -0.91
C TRP A 118 -0.61 9.26 -1.01
N PHE A 119 -0.63 10.16 -0.03
CA PHE A 119 0.33 11.24 0.11
C PHE A 119 1.19 11.01 1.36
N ALA A 120 2.49 11.27 1.24
CA ALA A 120 3.44 11.10 2.33
C ALA A 120 3.25 12.12 3.46
N SER A 121 2.60 13.25 3.19
CA SER A 121 2.27 14.27 4.19
C SER A 121 1.04 15.07 3.80
N ILE A 122 0.47 15.75 4.78
CA ILE A 122 -0.64 16.68 4.62
C ILE A 122 -0.26 17.83 3.67
N GLU A 123 0.97 18.36 3.76
CA GLU A 123 1.45 19.43 2.88
C GLU A 123 1.45 18.98 1.42
N ALA A 124 1.87 17.75 1.14
CA ALA A 124 1.89 17.21 -0.22
C ALA A 124 0.47 17.11 -0.80
N ALA A 125 -0.52 16.73 0.01
CA ALA A 125 -1.91 16.71 -0.41
C ALA A 125 -2.46 18.13 -0.66
N ARG A 126 -2.13 19.10 0.20
CA ARG A 126 -2.53 20.51 0.01
C ARG A 126 -1.88 21.14 -1.23
N SER A 127 -0.58 20.89 -1.45
CA SER A 127 0.13 21.34 -2.65
C SER A 127 -0.42 20.72 -3.94
N ALA A 128 -0.97 19.52 -3.86
CA ALA A 128 -1.69 18.87 -4.95
C ALA A 128 -3.15 19.37 -5.12
N GLY A 129 -3.59 20.34 -4.31
CA GLY A 129 -4.92 20.97 -4.41
C GLY A 129 -6.02 20.25 -3.63
N TYR A 130 -5.67 19.34 -2.73
CA TYR A 130 -6.64 18.63 -1.90
C TYR A 130 -6.92 19.37 -0.58
N THR A 131 -8.19 19.39 -0.19
CA THR A 131 -8.70 20.06 1.01
C THR A 131 -8.89 19.07 2.17
N PRO A 132 -8.74 19.51 3.43
CA PRO A 132 -8.98 18.63 4.57
C PRO A 132 -10.44 18.18 4.61
N ALA A 133 -10.64 16.93 4.98
CA ALA A 133 -11.97 16.39 5.15
C ALA A 133 -12.54 16.71 6.53
N ALA A 134 -13.60 17.54 6.57
CA ALA A 134 -14.28 17.96 7.79
C ALA A 134 -14.89 16.80 8.62
N ASN A 135 -15.06 15.61 8.02
CA ASN A 135 -15.58 14.43 8.70
C ASN A 135 -14.49 13.56 9.36
N CYS A 136 -13.21 13.96 9.29
CA CYS A 136 -12.12 13.26 9.97
C CYS A 136 -11.59 14.10 11.15
N LYS A 137 -11.63 13.52 12.36
CA LYS A 137 -11.06 14.13 13.56
C LYS A 137 -9.56 14.41 13.35
N GLY A 138 -9.10 15.64 13.62
CA GLY A 138 -7.69 16.02 13.52
C GLY A 138 -7.25 16.57 12.15
N LEU A 139 -8.19 16.77 11.22
CA LEU A 139 -8.01 17.47 9.95
C LEU A 139 -8.82 18.77 9.98
N GLU A 140 -8.42 19.69 10.86
CA GLU A 140 -8.97 21.05 10.93
C GLU A 140 -7.90 22.07 10.51
#